data_AF-A0A7J7K754-F1
#
_entry.id   AF-A0A7J7K754-F1
#
_cell.length_a   1.000
_cell.length_b   1.000
_cell.length_c   1.000
_cell.angle_alpha   90.00
_cell.angle_beta   90.00
_cell.angle_gamma   90.00
#
_symmetry.space_group_name_H-M   'P 1'
#
loop_
_entity.id
_entity.type
_entity.pdbx_description
1 polymer ?
#
loop_
_entity_poly.entity_id
_entity_poly.type
_entity_poly.pdbx_seq_one_letter_code
_entity_poly.pdbx_strand_id
1 'polypeptide(L)'
;MSNSMPMDNAQRQQIMEQVNMQVEMAKLKQLLEGVQDKCFKMCVSKPGSSLASSEQKCLGQCMDRYLDAVQVVEKTYINRLQQEGGGASGF
;
A
#
# COMPACT_ATOMS: atom_id res chain seq x y z
N MET A 1 32.58 -16.32 -19.41
CA MET A 1 31.56 -15.61 -20.20
C MET A 1 30.94 -14.56 -19.30
N SER A 2 31.57 -13.39 -19.22
CA SER A 2 31.06 -12.24 -18.46
C SER A 2 30.84 -11.13 -19.48
N ASN A 3 29.58 -10.81 -19.78
CA ASN A 3 29.27 -9.68 -20.65
C ASN A 3 28.48 -8.66 -19.85
N SER A 4 29.20 -7.77 -19.18
CA SER A 4 28.67 -6.54 -18.61
C SER A 4 28.48 -5.53 -19.74
N MET A 5 27.35 -5.62 -20.45
CA MET A 5 26.92 -4.51 -21.30
C MET A 5 26.47 -3.35 -20.39
N PRO A 6 26.90 -2.11 -20.64
CA PRO A 6 26.38 -0.96 -19.92
C PRO A 6 24.88 -0.83 -20.27
N MET A 7 24.02 -0.99 -19.27
CA MET A 7 22.58 -0.72 -19.38
C MET A 7 22.39 0.69 -19.97
N ASP A 8 21.88 0.75 -21.20
CA ASP A 8 21.59 1.99 -21.91
C ASP A 8 20.54 2.83 -21.15
N ASN A 9 20.63 4.15 -21.22
CA ASN A 9 19.75 5.04 -20.46
C ASN A 9 18.27 4.83 -20.80
N ALA A 10 17.94 4.53 -22.07
CA ALA A 10 16.57 4.23 -22.47
C ALA A 10 16.07 2.91 -21.85
N GLN A 11 16.94 1.90 -21.78
CA GLN A 11 16.64 0.60 -21.17
C GLN A 11 16.47 0.72 -19.65
N ARG A 12 17.25 1.59 -19.00
CA ARG A 12 17.06 1.94 -17.57
C ARG A 12 15.71 2.60 -17.31
N GLN A 13 15.31 3.57 -18.14
CA GLN A 13 14.02 4.26 -17.98
C GLN A 13 12.84 3.29 -18.11
N GLN A 14 12.85 2.42 -19.12
CA GLN A 14 11.82 1.40 -19.31
C GLN A 14 11.73 0.45 -18.11
N ILE A 15 12.87 0.04 -17.56
CA ILE A 15 12.90 -0.83 -16.38
C ILE A 15 12.35 -0.09 -15.14
N MET A 16 12.72 1.18 -14.93
CA MET A 16 12.19 1.96 -13.81
C MET A 16 10.67 2.15 -13.91
N GLU A 17 10.14 2.36 -15.11
CA GLU A 17 8.69 2.46 -15.33
C GLU A 17 7.98 1.15 -14.99
N GLN A 18 8.53 0.01 -15.43
CA GLN A 18 8.00 -1.31 -15.07
C GLN A 18 8.05 -1.55 -13.56
N VAL A 19 9.14 -1.16 -12.90
CA VAL A 19 9.29 -1.27 -11.45
C VAL A 19 8.24 -0.41 -10.74
N ASN A 20 8.03 0.84 -11.16
CA ASN A 20 7.02 1.71 -10.57
C ASN A 20 5.62 1.11 -10.65
N MET A 21 5.24 0.57 -11.82
CA MET A 21 3.96 -0.10 -12.00
C MET A 21 3.82 -1.31 -11.03
N GLN A 22 4.88 -2.10 -10.84
CA GLN A 22 4.87 -3.21 -9.90
C GLN A 22 4.73 -2.74 -8.44
N VAL A 23 5.37 -1.64 -8.07
CA VAL A 23 5.28 -1.03 -6.74
C VAL A 23 3.85 -0.56 -6.46
N GLU A 24 3.21 0.12 -7.41
CA GLU A 24 1.81 0.55 -7.26
C GLU A 24 0.85 -0.63 -7.09
N MET A 25 1.04 -1.69 -7.90
CA MET A 25 0.28 -2.93 -7.77
C MET A 25 0.50 -3.62 -6.41
N ALA A 26 1.73 -3.63 -5.91
CA ALA A 26 2.05 -4.17 -4.59
C ALA A 26 1.38 -3.36 -3.48
N LYS A 27 1.41 -2.02 -3.57
CA LYS A 27 0.73 -1.13 -2.61
C LYS A 27 -0.78 -1.43 -2.58
N LEU A 28 -1.42 -1.53 -3.74
CA LEU A 28 -2.85 -1.86 -3.83
C LEU A 28 -3.16 -3.20 -3.18
N LYS A 29 -2.36 -4.24 -3.45
CA LYS A 29 -2.53 -5.56 -2.83
C LYS A 29 -2.44 -5.50 -1.31
N GLN A 30 -1.46 -4.79 -0.76
CA GLN A 30 -1.31 -4.63 0.68
C GLN A 30 -2.51 -3.92 1.32
N LEU A 31 -3.07 -2.91 0.65
CA LEU A 31 -4.29 -2.25 1.13
C LEU A 31 -5.48 -3.21 1.15
N LEU A 32 -5.66 -4.01 0.09
CA LEU A 32 -6.73 -5.00 0.00
C LEU A 32 -6.60 -6.09 1.06
N GLU A 33 -5.40 -6.63 1.27
CA GLU A 33 -5.13 -7.61 2.32
C GLU A 33 -5.40 -7.06 3.71
N GLY A 34 -5.03 -5.81 3.97
CA GLY A 34 -5.30 -5.13 5.24
C GLY A 34 -6.79 -4.90 5.48
N VAL A 35 -7.53 -4.46 4.46
CA VAL A 35 -9.00 -4.35 4.50
C VAL A 35 -9.62 -5.73 4.75
N GLN A 36 -9.19 -6.75 4.01
CA GLN A 36 -9.68 -8.12 4.14
C GLN A 36 -9.49 -8.62 5.57
N ASP A 37 -8.30 -8.50 6.16
CA ASP A 37 -8.03 -8.97 7.52
C ASP A 37 -8.83 -8.18 8.56
N LYS A 38 -8.76 -6.85 8.53
CA LYS A 38 -9.35 -6.01 9.59
C LYS A 38 -10.85 -5.94 9.50
N CYS A 39 -11.39 -5.65 8.32
CA CYS A 39 -12.83 -5.45 8.17
C CYS A 39 -13.60 -6.76 8.26
N PHE A 40 -13.04 -7.89 7.81
CA PHE A 40 -13.68 -9.18 8.03
C PHE A 40 -13.79 -9.50 9.52
N LYS A 41 -12.69 -9.40 10.28
CA LYS A 41 -12.68 -9.67 11.73
C LYS A 41 -13.64 -8.77 12.52
N MET A 42 -13.75 -7.51 12.12
CA MET A 42 -14.59 -6.52 12.82
C MET A 42 -16.07 -6.65 12.46
N CYS A 43 -16.40 -6.95 11.20
CA CYS A 43 -17.75 -6.82 10.69
C CYS A 43 -18.47 -8.14 10.42
N VAL A 44 -17.76 -9.25 10.19
CA VAL A 44 -18.36 -10.54 9.87
C VAL A 44 -18.40 -11.41 11.11
N SER A 45 -19.59 -11.50 11.71
CA SER A 45 -19.80 -12.23 12.97
C SER A 45 -20.16 -13.70 12.75
N LYS A 46 -20.81 -14.00 11.62
CA LYS A 46 -21.25 -15.34 11.25
C LYS A 46 -20.92 -15.59 9.77
N PRO A 47 -19.73 -16.13 9.48
CA PRO A 47 -19.33 -16.41 8.11
C PRO A 47 -20.33 -17.34 7.42
N GLY A 48 -20.73 -16.98 6.20
CA GLY A 48 -21.65 -17.74 5.37
C GLY A 48 -21.38 -17.51 3.89
N SER A 49 -22.21 -18.08 3.02
CA SER A 49 -22.13 -17.88 1.57
C SER A 49 -22.60 -16.50 1.12
N SER A 50 -23.19 -15.71 2.01
CA SER A 50 -23.65 -14.35 1.78
C SER A 50 -23.42 -13.49 3.01
N LEU A 51 -23.32 -12.18 2.79
CA LEU A 51 -23.22 -11.17 3.84
C LEU A 51 -24.63 -10.71 4.23
N ALA A 52 -24.89 -10.59 5.53
CA ALA A 52 -26.09 -9.90 5.99
C ALA A 52 -26.01 -8.40 5.67
N SER A 53 -27.16 -7.73 5.53
CA SER A 53 -27.20 -6.29 5.23
C SER A 53 -26.45 -5.44 6.26
N SER A 54 -26.46 -5.85 7.53
CA SER A 54 -25.67 -5.24 8.60
C SER A 54 -24.17 -5.42 8.40
N GLU A 55 -23.72 -6.59 7.94
CA GLU A 55 -22.31 -6.87 7.66
C GLU A 55 -21.84 -6.06 6.45
N GLN A 56 -22.64 -5.98 5.38
CA GLN A 56 -22.34 -5.14 4.22
C GLN A 56 -22.19 -3.66 4.59
N LYS A 57 -23.11 -3.14 5.41
CA LYS A 57 -23.03 -1.75 5.90
C LYS A 57 -21.79 -1.52 6.75
N CYS A 58 -21.48 -2.45 7.66
CA CYS A 58 -20.27 -2.37 8.49
C CYS A 58 -19.00 -2.41 7.65
N LEU A 59 -18.92 -3.33 6.67
CA LEU A 59 -17.78 -3.46 5.77
C LEU A 59 -17.53 -2.17 4.99
N GLY A 60 -18.57 -1.55 4.41
CA GLY A 60 -18.43 -0.26 3.72
C GLY A 60 -17.85 0.82 4.63
N GLN A 61 -18.40 0.97 5.85
CA GLN A 61 -17.88 1.92 6.83
C GLN A 61 -16.45 1.61 7.26
N CYS A 62 -16.13 0.33 7.47
CA CYS A 62 -14.79 -0.10 7.87
C CYS A 62 -13.77 0.19 6.78
N MET A 63 -14.09 -0.10 5.52
CA MET A 63 -13.22 0.19 4.37
C MET A 63 -12.90 1.68 4.29
N ASP A 64 -13.91 2.54 4.38
CA ASP A 64 -13.72 3.99 4.35
C ASP A 64 -12.81 4.46 5.49
N ARG A 65 -13.05 3.98 6.72
CA ARG A 65 -12.21 4.33 7.88
C ARG A 65 -10.80 3.79 7.78
N TYR A 66 -10.61 2.59 7.22
CA TYR A 66 -9.29 1.99 7.04
C TYR A 66 -8.45 2.81 6.07
N LEU A 67 -9.00 3.19 4.92
CA LEU A 67 -8.30 4.00 3.93
C LEU A 67 -7.95 5.39 4.49
N ASP A 68 -8.88 6.03 5.19
CA ASP A 68 -8.61 7.31 5.88
C ASP A 68 -7.46 7.19 6.88
N ALA A 69 -7.47 6.13 7.71
CA ALA A 69 -6.41 5.87 8.68
C ALA A 69 -5.05 5.66 8.00
N VAL A 70 -4.99 4.88 6.93
CA VAL A 70 -3.75 4.67 6.16
C VAL A 70 -3.23 5.97 5.59
N GLN A 71 -4.08 6.84 5.04
CA GLN A 71 -3.65 8.14 4.50
C GLN A 71 -3.05 9.05 5.59
N VAL A 72 -3.66 9.08 6.77
CA VAL A 72 -3.14 9.86 7.90
C VAL A 72 -1.77 9.32 8.32
N VAL A 73 -1.66 8.01 8.52
CA VAL A 73 -0.40 7.36 8.91
C VAL A 73 0.69 7.58 7.86
N GLU A 74 0.37 7.42 6.57
CA GLU A 74 1.30 7.65 5.45
C GLU A 74 1.85 9.08 5.48
N LYS A 75 0.98 10.09 5.59
CA LYS A 75 1.38 11.50 5.67
C LYS A 75 2.24 11.79 6.89
N THR A 76 1.83 11.32 8.07
CA THR A 76 2.59 11.51 9.31
C THR A 76 3.97 10.87 9.22
N TYR A 77 4.06 9.66 8.65
CA TYR A 77 5.32 8.97 8.49
C TYR A 77 6.27 9.69 7.53
N ILE A 78 5.79 10.14 6.37
CA ILE A 78 6.59 10.93 5.42
C ILE A 78 7.08 12.24 6.06
N ASN A 79 6.20 12.96 6.76
CA ASN A 79 6.57 14.19 7.46
C ASN A 79 7.69 13.94 8.48
N ARG A 80 7.63 12.82 9.21
CA ARG A 80 8.67 12.42 10.15
C ARG A 80 9.99 12.08 9.46
N LEU A 81 9.95 11.32 8.37
CA LEU A 81 11.15 10.99 7.59
C LEU A 81 11.84 12.25 7.05
N GLN A 82 11.09 13.27 6.63
CA GLN A 82 11.67 14.53 6.18
C GLN A 82 12.33 15.32 7.33
N GLN A 83 11.75 15.28 8.53
CA GLN A 83 12.33 15.92 9.72
C GLN A 83 13.60 15.22 10.19
N GLU A 84 13.61 13.88 10.18
CA GLU A 84 14.79 13.08 10.53
C GLU A 84 15.87 13.15 9.42
N GLY A 85 15.47 13.16 8.15
CA GLY A 85 16.35 13.32 7.00
C GLY A 85 16.94 14.73 6.83
N GLY A 86 16.27 15.75 7.36
CA GLY A 86 16.78 17.12 7.47
C GLY A 86 17.82 17.33 8.58
N GLY A 87 18.04 16.32 9.44
CA GLY A 87 19.11 16.27 10.44
C GLY A 87 20.27 15.34 10.07
N ALA A 88 20.22 14.70 8.90
CA ALA A 88 21.21 13.76 8.40
C ALA A 88 21.95 14.28 7.15
N SER A 89 22.09 15.60 7.00
CA SER A 89 23.18 16.21 6.22
C SER A 89 24.50 16.00 6.97
N GLY A 90 24.96 14.76 6.96
CA GLY A 90 26.11 14.31 7.73
C GLY A 90 26.71 13.02 7.21
N PHE A 91 26.60 12.74 5.91
CA PHE A 91 27.56 11.98 5.09
C PHE A 91 27.44 12.43 3.64
#